data_AF-A0A0C9XN05-F1
#
_entry.id   AF-A0A0C9XN05-F1
#
_cell.length_a   1.000
_cell.length_b   1.000
_cell.length_c   1.000
_cell.angle_alpha   90.00
_cell.angle_beta   90.00
_cell.angle_gamma   90.00
#
_symmetry.space_group_name_H-M   'P 1'
#
loop_
_entity.id
_entity.type
_entity.pdbx_description
1 polymer ?
#
loop_
_entity_poly.entity_id
_entity_poly.type
_entity_poly.pdbx_seq_one_letter_code
_entity_poly.pdbx_strand_id
1 'polypeptide(L)'
;TQNDYIREWIPQMDDFLQILLGLEAPPVPRMCYICQKDGVYRCPDCMHQPLLCTNCCHTTHASHPFHRIQQWTGDFFEDCALHMRLNRGKSF
;
A
#
# COMPACT_ATOMS: atom_id res chain seq x y z
N THR A 1 10.42 -38.18 -5.40
CA THR A 1 9.51 -37.88 -6.52
C THR A 1 9.70 -36.43 -6.95
N GLN A 2 9.17 -36.04 -8.11
CA GLN A 2 9.28 -34.65 -8.57
C GLN A 2 8.79 -33.62 -7.53
N ASN A 3 7.88 -33.98 -6.62
CA ASN A 3 7.24 -33.05 -5.67
C ASN A 3 7.84 -33.06 -4.25
N ASP A 4 9.02 -33.63 -4.04
CA ASP A 4 9.59 -33.74 -2.68
C ASP A 4 9.84 -32.36 -2.05
N TYR A 5 10.20 -31.35 -2.85
CA TYR A 5 10.38 -29.96 -2.41
C TYR A 5 9.11 -29.30 -1.85
N ILE A 6 7.92 -29.70 -2.31
CA ILE A 6 6.66 -29.14 -1.78
C ILE A 6 6.44 -29.64 -0.36
N ARG A 7 6.78 -30.91 -0.08
CA ARG A 7 6.61 -31.51 1.26
C ARG A 7 7.55 -30.88 2.29
N GLU A 8 8.75 -30.48 1.86
CA GLU A 8 9.70 -29.73 2.69
C GLU A 8 9.21 -28.31 2.99
N TRP A 9 8.46 -27.70 2.06
CA TRP A 9 7.95 -26.32 2.21
C TRP A 9 6.66 -26.22 3.03
N ILE A 10 5.78 -27.23 3.00
CA ILE A 10 4.49 -27.21 3.72
C ILE A 10 4.59 -26.73 5.19
N PRO A 11 5.55 -27.18 6.01
CA PRO A 11 5.66 -26.73 7.40
C PRO A 11 5.93 -25.22 7.55
N GLN A 12 6.50 -24.58 6.54
CA GLN A 12 6.82 -23.14 6.54
C GLN A 12 5.70 -22.29 5.92
N MET A 13 4.73 -22.94 5.24
CA MET A 13 3.67 -22.26 4.51
C MET A 13 2.87 -21.31 5.40
N ASP A 14 2.61 -21.71 6.64
CA ASP A 14 1.84 -20.90 7.59
C ASP A 14 2.55 -19.58 7.91
N ASP A 15 3.88 -19.57 8.06
CA ASP A 15 4.66 -18.36 8.32
C ASP A 15 4.58 -17.39 7.13
N PHE A 16 4.72 -17.90 5.92
CA PHE A 16 4.58 -17.09 4.70
C PHE A 16 3.16 -16.55 4.54
N LEU A 17 2.14 -17.36 4.85
CA LEU A 17 0.75 -16.93 4.79
C LEU A 17 0.48 -15.79 5.78
N GLN A 18 0.99 -15.88 7.02
CA GLN A 18 0.86 -14.81 7.99
C GLN A 18 1.54 -13.52 7.53
N ILE A 19 2.72 -13.62 6.91
CA ILE A 19 3.42 -12.46 6.33
C ILE A 19 2.56 -11.84 5.22
N LEU A 20 2.06 -12.64 4.27
CA LEU A 20 1.25 -12.16 3.16
C LEU A 20 -0.05 -11.50 3.65
N LEU A 21 -0.74 -12.12 4.60
CA LEU A 21 -1.95 -11.56 5.21
C LEU A 21 -1.65 -10.27 5.98
N GLY A 22 -0.50 -10.19 6.65
CA GLY A 22 -0.04 -8.98 7.35
C GLY A 22 0.21 -7.79 6.43
N LEU A 23 0.46 -8.02 5.13
CA LEU A 23 0.65 -6.97 4.13
C LEU A 23 -0.68 -6.41 3.59
N GLU A 24 -1.82 -7.07 3.85
CA GLU A 24 -3.13 -6.58 3.41
C GLU A 24 -3.66 -5.42 4.26
N ALA A 25 -3.17 -5.29 5.49
CA ALA A 25 -3.50 -4.19 6.39
C ALA A 25 -2.35 -3.16 6.47
N PRO A 26 -2.63 -1.88 6.77
CA PRO A 26 -1.58 -0.92 7.05
C PRO A 26 -0.85 -1.30 8.36
N PRO A 27 0.44 -0.94 8.50
CA PRO A 27 1.13 -1.08 9.76
C PRO A 27 0.43 -0.27 10.86
N VAL A 28 0.55 -0.73 12.10
CA VAL A 28 0.12 -0.01 13.30
C VAL A 28 1.38 0.41 14.07
N PRO A 29 1.64 1.72 14.28
CA PRO A 29 0.81 2.86 13.89
C PRO A 29 0.84 3.14 12.38
N ARG A 30 -0.25 3.72 11.86
CA ARG A 30 -0.41 4.07 10.44
C ARG A 30 0.39 5.32 10.09
N MET A 31 1.69 5.16 9.89
CA MET A 31 2.59 6.28 9.65
C MET A 31 2.91 6.43 8.17
N CYS A 32 2.81 7.66 7.68
CA CYS A 32 3.28 8.03 6.37
C CYS A 32 4.79 7.82 6.29
N TYR A 33 5.23 7.02 5.33
CA TYR A 33 6.63 6.68 5.11
C TYR A 33 7.55 7.91 4.95
N ILE A 34 7.04 9.00 4.37
CA ILE A 34 7.84 10.20 4.06
C ILE A 34 7.85 11.21 5.23
N CYS A 35 6.68 11.60 5.73
CA CYS A 35 6.55 12.71 6.69
C CYS A 35 6.14 12.29 8.10
N GLN A 36 5.94 10.99 8.34
CA GLN A 36 5.61 10.44 9.66
C GLN A 36 4.31 11.02 10.27
N LYS A 37 3.38 11.49 9.44
CA LYS A 37 1.99 11.82 9.83
C LYS A 37 1.07 10.64 9.57
N ASP A 38 -0.21 10.71 9.97
CA ASP A 38 -1.17 9.63 9.67
C ASP A 38 -1.23 9.35 8.16
N GLY A 39 -0.94 8.10 7.81
CA GLY A 39 -0.94 7.58 6.45
C GLY A 39 -2.19 6.75 6.22
N VAL A 40 -2.88 6.97 5.10
CA VAL A 40 -4.10 6.23 4.77
C VAL A 40 -4.15 5.78 3.31
N TYR A 41 -3.18 6.18 2.48
CA TYR A 41 -3.13 5.83 1.07
C TYR A 41 -1.98 4.87 0.80
N ARG A 42 -2.20 3.89 -0.06
CA ARG A 42 -1.14 3.08 -0.67
C ARG A 42 -1.31 3.04 -2.18
N CYS A 43 -0.26 2.63 -2.87
CA CYS A 43 -0.28 2.43 -4.31
C CYS A 43 0.21 1.02 -4.62
N PRO A 44 -0.68 0.09 -5.03
CA PRO A 44 -0.29 -1.28 -5.38
C PRO A 44 0.74 -1.36 -6.52
N ASP A 45 0.80 -0.35 -7.40
CA ASP A 45 1.74 -0.32 -8.53
C ASP A 45 3.14 0.16 -8.13
N CYS A 46 3.28 0.78 -6.96
CA CYS A 46 4.56 1.21 -6.43
C CYS A 46 5.28 0.06 -5.73
N MET A 47 6.61 -0.01 -5.93
CA MET A 47 7.48 -0.93 -5.18
C MET A 47 7.30 -0.74 -3.67
N HIS A 48 7.18 -1.86 -2.94
CA HIS A 48 6.97 -1.91 -1.48
C HIS A 48 5.68 -1.27 -0.96
N GLN A 49 4.81 -0.74 -1.83
CA GLN A 49 3.48 -0.19 -1.50
C GLN A 49 3.44 0.66 -0.21
N PRO A 50 4.29 1.71 -0.10
CA PRO A 50 4.41 2.46 1.14
C PRO A 50 3.09 3.14 1.51
N LEU A 51 2.80 3.22 2.81
CA LEU A 51 1.69 3.98 3.33
C LEU A 51 2.03 5.48 3.30
N LEU A 52 1.16 6.30 2.73
CA LEU A 52 1.35 7.72 2.52
C LEU A 52 0.15 8.53 3.05
N CYS A 53 0.43 9.73 3.54
CA CYS A 53 -0.61 10.73 3.76
C CYS A 53 -1.05 11.35 2.42
N THR A 54 -2.16 12.07 2.40
CA THR A 54 -2.72 12.71 1.19
C THR A 54 -1.67 13.51 0.41
N ASN A 55 -0.96 14.43 1.09
CA ASN A 55 0.00 15.34 0.42
C ASN A 55 1.21 14.58 -0.16
N CYS A 56 1.76 13.64 0.60
CA CYS A 56 2.88 12.83 0.13
C CYS A 56 2.45 11.95 -1.06
N CYS A 57 1.25 11.36 -0.99
CA CYS A 57 0.71 10.55 -2.08
C CYS A 57 0.53 11.37 -3.36
N HIS A 58 -0.01 12.59 -3.28
CA HIS A 58 -0.13 13.50 -4.43
C HIS A 58 1.23 13.82 -5.06
N THR A 59 2.23 14.21 -4.24
CA THR A 59 3.56 14.59 -4.75
C THR A 59 4.27 13.42 -5.40
N THR A 60 4.26 12.24 -4.75
CA THR A 60 4.92 11.03 -5.27
C THR A 60 4.31 10.53 -6.59
N HIS A 61 2.99 10.68 -6.76
CA HIS A 61 2.28 10.18 -7.94
C HIS A 61 2.00 11.23 -9.01
N ALA A 62 2.50 12.47 -8.86
CA ALA A 62 2.27 13.54 -9.82
C ALA A 62 2.76 13.21 -11.25
N SER A 63 3.87 12.46 -11.35
CA SER A 63 4.44 11.98 -12.63
C SER A 63 3.93 10.59 -13.05
N HIS A 64 3.05 9.96 -12.26
CA HIS A 64 2.58 8.59 -12.47
C HIS A 64 1.04 8.54 -12.50
N PRO A 65 0.38 9.20 -13.48
CA PRO A 65 -1.07 9.42 -13.47
C PRO A 65 -1.90 8.14 -13.63
N PHE A 66 -1.29 7.04 -14.08
CA PHE A 66 -1.96 5.75 -14.28
C PHE A 66 -1.80 4.78 -13.11
N HIS A 67 -1.00 5.14 -12.10
CA HIS A 67 -0.92 4.34 -10.89
C HIS A 67 -2.26 4.36 -10.18
N ARG A 68 -2.72 3.17 -9.80
CA ARG A 68 -3.91 2.98 -9.00
C ARG A 68 -3.60 3.30 -7.56
N ILE A 69 -4.40 4.16 -6.96
CA ILE A 69 -4.27 4.54 -5.55
C ILE A 69 -5.41 3.88 -4.78
N GLN A 70 -5.10 3.38 -3.59
CA GLN A 70 -6.07 2.83 -2.67
C GLN A 70 -6.06 3.62 -1.36
N GLN A 71 -7.23 3.74 -0.74
CA GLN A 71 -7.38 4.33 0.59
C GLN A 71 -7.84 3.27 1.58
N TRP A 72 -7.28 3.32 2.79
CA TRP A 72 -7.73 2.52 3.91
C TRP A 72 -9.08 3.02 4.43
N THR A 73 -10.10 2.15 4.41
CA THR A 73 -11.46 2.46 4.87
C THR A 73 -11.63 2.35 6.38
N GLY A 74 -10.73 1.62 7.04
CA GLY A 74 -10.91 1.14 8.42
C GLY A 74 -10.76 -0.38 8.50
N ASP A 75 -11.22 -1.07 7.45
CA ASP A 75 -11.26 -2.53 7.38
C ASP A 75 -10.46 -3.10 6.19
N PHE A 76 -10.44 -2.40 5.05
CA PHE A 76 -9.73 -2.83 3.85
C PHE A 76 -9.26 -1.63 3.01
N PHE A 77 -8.42 -1.89 2.01
CA PHE A 77 -8.02 -0.90 1.02
C PHE A 77 -8.99 -0.89 -0.17
N GLU A 78 -9.61 0.26 -0.42
CA GLU A 78 -10.53 0.47 -1.54
C GLU A 78 -9.87 1.34 -2.62
N ASP A 79 -10.12 1.03 -3.89
CA ASP A 79 -9.61 1.81 -5.02
C ASP A 79 -10.19 3.24 -4.99
N CYS A 80 -9.30 4.23 -5.00
CA CYS A 80 -9.70 5.63 -5.10
C CYS A 80 -9.94 6.01 -6.56
N ALA A 81 -11.17 6.41 -6.91
CA ALA A 81 -11.49 6.96 -8.22
C ALA A 81 -10.81 8.34 -8.50
N LEU A 82 -10.14 8.92 -7.49
CA LEU A 82 -9.41 10.17 -7.64
C LEU A 82 -8.17 9.96 -8.50
N HIS A 83 -8.33 10.25 -9.80
CA HIS A 83 -7.21 10.60 -10.64
C HIS A 83 -6.49 11.78 -9.98
N MET A 84 -5.37 11.53 -9.29
CA MET A 84 -4.61 12.55 -8.56
C MET A 84 -3.86 13.49 -9.53
N ARG A 85 -4.61 14.12 -10.43
CA ARG A 85 -4.17 15.28 -11.23
C ARG A 85 -4.27 16.51 -10.34
N LEU A 86 -3.10 17.02 -9.95
CA LEU A 86 -2.80 18.41 -9.64
C LEU A 86 -4.01 19.26 -9.20
N ASN A 87 -4.28 19.33 -7.89
CA ASN A 87 -4.88 20.55 -7.35
C ASN A 87 -3.79 21.63 -7.35
N ARG A 88 -3.76 22.45 -8.41
CA ARG A 88 -3.13 23.77 -8.36
C ARG A 88 -3.68 24.50 -7.13
N GLY A 89 -2.76 25.03 -6.33
CA GLY A 89 -3.05 25.60 -5.03
C GLY A 89 -4.30 26.50 -5.01
N LYS A 90 -5.14 26.28 -4.01
CA LYS A 90 -6.00 27.33 -3.47
C LYS A 90 -5.40 27.74 -2.13
N SER A 91 -4.56 28.75 -2.20
CA SER A 91 -4.26 29.65 -1.09
C SER A 91 -5.56 30.38 -0.72
N PHE A 92 -5.93 30.30 0.56
CA PHE A 92 -6.74 31.29 1.25
C PHE A 92 -5.83 32.08 2.19
#